data_AF-A0A2K5NQ84-F1
#
_entry.id   AF-A0A2K5NQ84-F1
#
_cell.length_a   1.000
_cell.length_b   1.000
_cell.length_c   1.000
_cell.angle_alpha   90.00
_cell.angle_beta   90.00
_cell.angle_gamma   90.00
#
_symmetry.space_group_name_H-M   'P 1'
#
loop_
_entity.id
_entity.type
_entity.pdbx_description
1 polymer ?
#
loop_
_entity_poly.entity_id
_entity_poly.type
_entity_poly.pdbx_seq_one_letter_code
_entity_poly.pdbx_strand_id
1 'polypeptide(L)'
;MLLGLAAMELKVWVDGIQRVVCGVSEQTTCQEVVIALAQAIGQTGRFVLVQRLREKERQLLPEECPVGAQATCGQFASDVQFVLRRTGPSLAGRPSSDNCPPPERCPIRASLPAKPRAALGCEPRKTLTPGPAPSLSHPGPAAPVTPTPGCCTDLRGLELRVQRNAEELGHEAFWEQELRREQAREREGHARLQALSAATAEHAARLQALDAQARALEAELQLAAEAPGPPSPMASATERLRQDLAVQERQSAEVQGSLALVSRALEAAERALQAQAQELEELNRELRQCNLQQFIQQTGAALPPPPRPDRGPPGTQWPP
;
A
#
# COMPACT_ATOMS: atom_id res chain seq x y z
N MET A 1 0.68 3.96 -53.30
CA MET A 1 -0.74 3.71 -53.02
C MET A 1 -0.91 3.59 -51.52
N LEU A 2 -1.23 4.69 -50.82
CA LEU A 2 -1.56 4.63 -49.40
C LEU A 2 -3.00 4.10 -49.29
N LEU A 3 -3.13 2.79 -49.01
CA LEU A 3 -4.39 2.23 -48.56
C LEU A 3 -4.79 2.98 -47.29
N GLY A 4 -5.95 3.63 -47.33
CA GLY A 4 -6.56 4.27 -46.17
C GLY A 4 -6.84 3.21 -45.11
N LEU A 5 -5.87 2.98 -44.24
CA LEU A 5 -6.05 2.19 -43.03
C LEU A 5 -7.02 2.98 -42.16
N ALA A 6 -8.20 2.42 -41.90
CA ALA A 6 -9.11 2.94 -40.89
C ALA A 6 -8.36 2.96 -39.55
N ALA A 7 -7.86 4.13 -39.17
CA ALA A 7 -7.09 4.31 -37.95
C ALA A 7 -8.07 4.25 -36.77
N MET A 8 -8.06 3.15 -36.03
CA MET A 8 -8.84 3.03 -34.81
C MET A 8 -8.03 3.54 -33.62
N GLU A 9 -8.75 4.03 -32.62
CA GLU A 9 -8.19 4.51 -31.36
C GLU A 9 -8.51 3.50 -30.26
N LEU A 10 -7.48 2.99 -29.58
CA LEU A 10 -7.63 2.03 -28.49
C LEU A 10 -7.37 2.73 -27.15
N LYS A 11 -8.36 2.69 -26.25
CA LYS A 11 -8.24 3.22 -24.89
C LYS A 11 -7.65 2.17 -23.97
N VAL A 12 -6.47 2.42 -23.43
CA VAL A 12 -5.74 1.51 -22.54
C VAL A 12 -5.38 2.20 -21.24
N TRP A 13 -5.68 1.57 -20.11
CA TRP A 13 -5.30 2.02 -18.78
C TRP A 13 -3.89 1.51 -18.44
N VAL A 14 -3.02 2.43 -18.03
CA VAL A 14 -1.67 2.10 -17.59
C VAL A 14 -1.39 2.83 -16.28
N ASP A 15 -1.05 2.08 -15.23
CA ASP A 15 -0.79 2.61 -13.88
C ASP A 15 -1.90 3.56 -13.38
N GLY A 16 -3.17 3.25 -13.71
CA GLY A 16 -4.33 4.06 -13.32
C GLY A 16 -4.62 5.27 -14.21
N ILE A 17 -3.84 5.50 -15.26
CA ILE A 17 -4.02 6.62 -16.21
C ILE A 17 -4.50 6.06 -17.55
N GLN A 18 -5.58 6.64 -18.09
CA GLN A 18 -6.07 6.30 -19.42
C GLN A 18 -5.17 6.92 -20.50
N ARG A 19 -4.68 6.10 -21.42
CA ARG A 19 -3.91 6.48 -22.60
C ARG A 19 -4.63 6.01 -23.86
N VAL A 20 -4.44 6.72 -24.96
CA VAL A 20 -5.01 6.37 -26.27
C VAL A 20 -3.87 5.96 -27.19
N VAL A 21 -3.99 4.78 -27.78
CA VAL A 21 -3.10 4.31 -28.84
C VAL A 21 -3.79 4.60 -30.17
N CYS A 22 -3.20 5.47 -30.98
CA CYS A 22 -3.70 5.82 -32.30
C CYS A 22 -3.13 4.88 -33.38
N GLY A 23 -3.90 4.65 -34.44
CA GLY A 23 -3.46 3.85 -35.59
C GLY A 23 -3.53 2.34 -35.38
N VAL A 24 -4.35 1.88 -34.44
CA VAL A 24 -4.59 0.44 -34.23
C VAL A 24 -5.52 -0.06 -35.34
N SER A 25 -5.26 -1.26 -35.83
CA SER A 25 -6.08 -1.95 -36.84
C SER A 25 -6.49 -3.35 -36.37
N GLU A 26 -7.33 -4.02 -37.14
CA GLU A 26 -7.72 -5.42 -36.87
C GLU A 26 -6.53 -6.40 -36.96
N GLN A 27 -5.43 -6.02 -37.61
CA GLN A 27 -4.22 -6.85 -37.76
C GLN A 27 -3.15 -6.54 -36.70
N THR A 28 -3.31 -5.45 -35.96
CA THR A 28 -2.34 -5.04 -34.94
C THR A 28 -2.39 -6.04 -33.80
N THR A 29 -1.25 -6.62 -33.44
CA THR A 29 -1.18 -7.63 -32.38
C THR A 29 -1.13 -6.99 -30.99
N CYS A 30 -1.56 -7.71 -29.96
CA CYS A 30 -1.43 -7.27 -28.57
C CYS A 30 0.03 -7.01 -28.22
N GLN A 31 0.95 -7.81 -28.77
CA GLN A 31 2.39 -7.61 -28.62
C GLN A 31 2.83 -6.23 -29.12
N GLU A 32 2.43 -5.83 -30.33
CA GLU A 32 2.79 -4.51 -30.90
C GLU A 32 2.26 -3.36 -30.03
N VAL A 33 1.01 -3.45 -29.58
CA VAL A 33 0.40 -2.43 -28.70
C VAL A 33 1.14 -2.35 -27.36
N VAL A 34 1.46 -3.51 -26.77
CA VAL A 34 2.20 -3.59 -25.51
C VAL A 34 3.59 -2.98 -25.65
N ILE A 35 4.31 -3.28 -26.74
CA ILE A 35 5.63 -2.72 -27.02
C ILE A 35 5.55 -1.21 -27.19
N ALA A 36 4.61 -0.71 -27.99
CA ALA A 36 4.44 0.73 -28.23
C ALA A 36 4.13 1.49 -26.93
N LEU A 37 3.23 0.95 -26.10
CA LEU A 37 2.92 1.53 -24.79
C LEU A 37 4.12 1.50 -23.85
N ALA A 38 4.81 0.37 -23.73
CA ALA A 38 5.98 0.22 -22.88
C ALA A 38 7.10 1.20 -23.27
N GLN A 39 7.36 1.35 -24.58
CA GLN A 39 8.31 2.31 -25.13
C GLN A 39 7.91 3.77 -24.83
N ALA A 40 6.64 4.12 -25.00
CA ALA A 40 6.13 5.47 -24.73
C ALA A 40 6.18 5.85 -23.23
N ILE A 41 6.10 4.86 -22.35
CA ILE A 41 6.22 5.06 -20.89
C ILE A 41 7.69 5.00 -20.46
N GLY A 42 8.60 4.55 -21.32
CA GLY A 42 10.01 4.34 -20.99
C GLY A 42 10.24 3.19 -20.02
N GLN A 43 9.27 2.27 -19.88
CA GLN A 43 9.40 1.10 -19.02
C GLN A 43 9.69 -0.14 -19.87
N THR A 44 10.77 -0.85 -19.53
CA THR A 44 11.12 -2.13 -20.16
C THR A 44 10.82 -3.28 -19.21
N GLY A 45 10.15 -4.32 -19.70
CA GLY A 45 9.77 -5.46 -18.89
C GLY A 45 8.79 -6.39 -19.59
N ARG A 46 8.31 -7.41 -18.87
CA ARG A 46 7.23 -8.28 -19.34
C ARG A 46 5.91 -7.64 -19.01
N PHE A 47 5.11 -7.38 -20.04
CA PHE A 47 3.79 -6.79 -19.93
C PHE A 47 2.78 -7.69 -20.63
N VAL A 48 1.55 -7.67 -20.13
CA VAL A 48 0.40 -8.37 -20.69
C VAL A 48 -0.76 -7.39 -20.80
N LEU A 49 -1.48 -7.44 -21.92
CA LEU A 49 -2.68 -6.66 -22.10
C LEU A 49 -3.87 -7.45 -21.54
N VAL A 50 -4.59 -6.84 -20.61
CA VAL A 50 -5.76 -7.45 -19.95
C VAL A 50 -7.01 -6.77 -20.47
N GLN A 51 -7.95 -7.58 -20.97
CA GLN A 51 -9.28 -7.17 -21.34
C GLN A 51 -10.21 -7.32 -20.12
N ARG A 52 -10.76 -6.22 -19.62
CA ARG A 52 -11.72 -6.19 -18.52
C ARG A 52 -13.11 -5.85 -19.05
N LEU A 53 -14.05 -6.75 -18.81
CA LEU A 53 -15.47 -6.54 -19.08
C LEU A 53 -16.26 -6.74 -17.79
N ARG A 54 -16.76 -5.65 -17.21
CA ARG A 54 -17.44 -5.64 -15.91
C ARG A 54 -16.55 -6.27 -14.81
N GLU A 55 -16.94 -7.46 -14.33
CA GLU A 55 -16.23 -8.22 -13.29
C GLU A 55 -15.34 -9.34 -13.86
N LYS A 56 -15.31 -9.53 -15.18
CA LYS A 56 -14.49 -10.56 -15.83
C LYS A 56 -13.24 -9.93 -16.44
N GLU A 57 -12.08 -10.41 -16.02
CA GLU A 57 -10.79 -10.04 -16.61
C GLU A 57 -10.23 -11.23 -17.41
N ARG A 58 -9.78 -10.96 -18.63
CA ARG A 58 -9.13 -11.93 -19.52
C ARG A 58 -7.79 -11.38 -19.96
N GLN A 59 -6.74 -12.16 -19.77
CA GLN A 59 -5.43 -11.85 -20.34
C GLN A 59 -5.42 -12.20 -21.83
N LEU A 60 -4.99 -11.27 -22.66
CA LEU A 60 -4.84 -11.49 -24.09
C LEU A 60 -3.48 -12.10 -24.40
N LEU A 61 -3.46 -12.99 -25.38
CA LEU A 61 -2.22 -13.59 -25.86
C LEU A 61 -1.44 -12.58 -26.71
N PRO A 62 -0.10 -12.69 -26.80
CA PRO A 62 0.72 -11.79 -27.62
C PRO A 62 0.29 -11.73 -29.10
N GLU A 63 -0.18 -12.86 -29.63
CA GLU A 63 -0.60 -13.06 -31.02
C GLU A 63 -2.05 -12.62 -31.30
N GLU A 64 -2.85 -12.37 -30.26
CA GLU A 64 -4.24 -11.92 -30.42
C GLU A 64 -4.29 -10.46 -30.85
N CYS A 65 -5.36 -10.06 -31.54
CA CYS A 65 -5.57 -8.67 -31.96
C CYS A 65 -6.57 -8.00 -30.99
N PRO A 66 -6.25 -6.84 -30.38
CA PRO A 66 -7.08 -6.23 -29.34
C PRO A 66 -8.44 -5.76 -29.89
N VAL A 67 -8.47 -5.26 -31.12
CA VAL A 67 -9.73 -4.88 -31.81
C VAL A 67 -10.59 -6.11 -32.08
N GLY A 68 -9.99 -7.22 -32.52
CA GLY A 68 -10.71 -8.50 -32.69
C GLY A 68 -11.23 -9.08 -31.36
N ALA A 69 -10.43 -8.97 -30.30
CA ALA A 69 -10.84 -9.37 -28.95
C ALA A 69 -12.00 -8.51 -28.42
N GLN A 70 -12.00 -7.21 -28.74
CA GLN A 70 -13.12 -6.31 -28.42
C GLN A 70 -14.39 -6.67 -29.21
N ALA A 71 -14.26 -6.94 -30.50
CA ALA A 71 -15.38 -7.35 -31.36
C ALA A 71 -16.03 -8.66 -30.90
N THR A 72 -15.23 -9.58 -30.34
CA THR A 72 -15.71 -10.84 -29.75
C THR A 72 -16.68 -10.61 -28.59
N CYS A 73 -16.63 -9.45 -27.93
CA CYS A 73 -17.58 -9.07 -26.88
C CYS A 73 -18.94 -8.56 -27.41
N GLY A 74 -19.11 -8.47 -28.74
CA GLY A 74 -20.38 -8.14 -29.38
C GLY A 74 -20.97 -6.82 -28.88
N GLN A 75 -22.21 -6.87 -28.38
CA GLN A 75 -22.93 -5.70 -27.87
C GLN A 75 -22.29 -5.00 -26.67
N PHE A 76 -21.35 -5.66 -25.99
CA PHE A 76 -20.63 -5.09 -24.85
C PHE A 76 -19.27 -4.49 -25.23
N ALA A 77 -18.96 -4.38 -26.53
CA ALA A 77 -17.69 -3.85 -27.01
C ALA A 77 -17.39 -2.43 -26.50
N SER A 78 -18.41 -1.60 -26.25
CA SER A 78 -18.27 -0.25 -25.68
C SER A 78 -17.79 -0.24 -24.23
N ASP A 79 -18.08 -1.31 -23.48
CA ASP A 79 -17.83 -1.41 -22.03
C ASP A 79 -16.50 -2.10 -21.73
N VAL A 80 -15.81 -2.59 -22.77
CA VAL A 80 -14.51 -3.26 -22.64
C VAL A 80 -13.44 -2.23 -22.31
N GLN A 81 -12.68 -2.50 -21.25
CA GLN A 81 -11.51 -1.73 -20.86
C GLN A 81 -10.26 -2.57 -21.07
N PHE A 82 -9.24 -1.99 -21.71
CA PHE A 82 -7.93 -2.61 -21.79
C PHE A 82 -7.04 -2.05 -20.69
N VAL A 83 -6.30 -2.93 -20.00
CA VAL A 83 -5.38 -2.57 -18.92
C VAL A 83 -4.03 -3.20 -19.21
N LEU A 84 -2.98 -2.38 -19.24
CA LEU A 84 -1.62 -2.88 -19.36
C LEU A 84 -1.13 -3.30 -17.98
N ARG A 85 -0.87 -4.60 -17.79
CA ARG A 85 -0.37 -5.15 -16.53
C ARG A 85 1.06 -5.62 -16.68
N ARG A 86 1.90 -5.28 -15.69
CA ARG A 86 3.30 -5.74 -15.65
C ARG A 86 3.39 -7.09 -14.92
N THR A 87 4.02 -8.06 -15.57
CA THR A 87 4.11 -9.46 -15.11
C THR A 87 5.53 -9.85 -14.66
N GLY A 88 6.53 -8.97 -14.82
CA GLY A 88 7.92 -9.25 -14.41
C GLY A 88 8.65 -8.07 -13.76
N PRO A 89 9.73 -8.33 -13.00
CA PRO A 89 10.57 -7.29 -12.43
C PRO A 89 11.29 -6.54 -13.57
N SER A 90 11.21 -5.21 -13.57
CA SER A 90 11.95 -4.38 -14.52
C SER A 90 13.43 -4.38 -14.14
N LEU A 91 14.29 -4.39 -15.15
CA LEU A 91 15.75 -4.30 -14.99
C LEU A 91 16.24 -2.92 -14.52
N ALA A 92 15.33 -2.00 -14.15
CA ALA A 92 15.67 -0.67 -13.64
C ALA A 92 15.07 -0.49 -12.23
N GLY A 93 15.92 -0.53 -11.21
CA GLY A 93 15.64 -0.04 -9.85
C GLY A 93 15.13 -1.08 -8.84
N ARG A 94 15.88 -1.25 -7.75
CA ARG A 94 15.66 -2.13 -6.57
C ARG A 94 14.83 -1.39 -5.47
N PRO A 95 14.43 -2.03 -4.35
CA PRO A 95 13.26 -2.88 -4.14
C PRO A 95 12.25 -2.29 -3.11
N SER A 96 11.03 -2.84 -3.03
CA SER A 96 10.28 -2.91 -1.75
C SER A 96 9.39 -4.15 -1.72
N SER A 97 9.45 -4.84 -0.58
CA SER A 97 8.58 -5.86 0.04
C SER A 97 7.15 -5.99 -0.53
N ASP A 98 6.44 -7.11 -0.53
CA ASP A 98 6.56 -8.37 0.21
C ASP A 98 5.59 -9.39 -0.43
N ASN A 99 5.85 -10.67 -0.21
CA ASN A 99 4.93 -11.81 -0.33
C ASN A 99 4.21 -12.09 -1.65
N CYS A 100 4.85 -12.88 -2.52
CA CYS A 100 4.17 -13.90 -3.32
C CYS A 100 5.06 -15.15 -3.40
N PRO A 101 4.59 -16.34 -2.98
CA PRO A 101 5.32 -17.58 -3.27
C PRO A 101 5.35 -17.83 -4.79
N PRO A 102 6.40 -18.48 -5.32
CA PRO A 102 6.55 -18.70 -6.76
C PRO A 102 5.43 -19.62 -7.26
N PRO A 103 4.90 -19.45 -8.49
CA PRO A 103 4.11 -20.51 -9.09
C PRO A 103 5.05 -21.69 -9.30
N GLU A 104 4.73 -22.80 -8.63
CA GLU A 104 5.41 -24.07 -8.79
C GLU A 104 5.52 -24.38 -10.29
N ARG A 105 6.75 -24.71 -10.71
CA ARG A 105 7.03 -25.24 -12.03
C ARG A 105 6.14 -26.47 -12.22
N CYS A 106 5.11 -26.39 -13.04
CA CYS A 106 4.45 -27.58 -13.56
C CYS A 106 5.42 -28.28 -14.54
N PRO A 107 5.93 -29.49 -14.26
CA PRO A 107 6.48 -30.33 -15.32
C PRO A 107 5.32 -31.11 -15.93
N ILE A 108 4.41 -30.44 -16.64
CA ILE A 108 3.41 -31.12 -17.47
C ILE A 108 3.46 -30.48 -18.86
N ARG A 109 4.61 -30.69 -19.51
CA ARG A 109 4.72 -30.68 -20.97
C ARG A 109 4.83 -32.14 -21.41
N ALA A 110 3.70 -32.83 -21.43
CA ALA A 110 3.51 -33.98 -22.29
C ALA A 110 2.50 -33.56 -23.36
N SER A 111 3.07 -33.02 -24.45
CA SER A 111 2.58 -33.16 -25.83
C SER A 111 1.10 -33.50 -26.02
N LEU A 112 0.31 -32.50 -26.43
CA LEU A 112 -0.86 -32.73 -27.28
C LEU A 112 -0.41 -33.45 -28.56
N PRO A 113 -1.06 -34.55 -28.99
CA PRO A 113 -0.87 -35.03 -30.35
C PRO A 113 -1.54 -34.04 -31.33
N ALA A 114 -0.80 -33.62 -32.35
CA ALA A 114 -1.33 -32.85 -33.46
C ALA A 114 -2.41 -33.69 -34.18
N LYS A 115 -3.64 -33.18 -34.25
CA LYS A 115 -4.66 -33.69 -35.17
C LYS A 115 -4.26 -33.32 -36.61
N PRO A 116 -4.12 -34.27 -37.54
CA PRO A 116 -4.02 -33.93 -38.95
C PRO A 116 -5.36 -33.38 -39.43
N ARG A 117 -5.28 -32.19 -40.04
CA ARG A 117 -6.35 -31.47 -40.73
C ARG A 117 -6.63 -32.19 -42.05
N ALA A 118 -7.78 -32.86 -42.17
CA ALA A 118 -8.31 -33.26 -43.47
C ALA A 118 -9.26 -32.16 -43.96
N ALA A 119 -8.76 -31.34 -44.88
CA ALA A 119 -9.61 -30.56 -45.76
C ALA A 119 -10.10 -31.48 -46.88
N LEU A 120 -11.40 -31.46 -47.16
CA LEU A 120 -12.00 -31.43 -48.51
C LEU A 120 -13.51 -31.73 -48.40
N GLY A 121 -14.30 -30.90 -49.08
CA GLY A 121 -15.64 -31.26 -49.55
C GLY A 121 -16.80 -30.60 -48.83
N CYS A 122 -17.07 -29.34 -49.20
CA CYS A 122 -18.43 -28.82 -49.22
C CYS A 122 -19.33 -29.75 -50.04
N GLU A 123 -20.55 -30.03 -49.56
CA GLU A 123 -21.78 -29.86 -50.34
C GLU A 123 -23.01 -29.81 -49.38
N PRO A 124 -24.03 -29.00 -49.68
CA PRO A 124 -25.15 -28.72 -48.79
C PRO A 124 -26.24 -29.81 -48.86
N ARG A 125 -26.72 -30.24 -47.68
CA ARG A 125 -27.86 -31.17 -47.55
C ARG A 125 -29.14 -30.51 -48.03
N LYS A 126 -29.71 -31.01 -49.14
CA LYS A 126 -31.08 -30.73 -49.55
C LYS A 126 -32.06 -31.57 -48.72
N THR A 127 -32.97 -30.86 -48.09
CA THR A 127 -34.24 -31.28 -47.48
C THR A 127 -35.08 -32.06 -48.49
N LEU A 128 -35.52 -33.28 -48.14
CA LEU A 128 -36.68 -33.93 -48.77
C LEU A 128 -37.49 -34.71 -47.73
N THR A 129 -38.65 -34.12 -47.43
CA THR A 129 -39.97 -34.63 -47.08
C THR A 129 -40.18 -36.17 -47.08
N PRO A 130 -40.88 -36.75 -46.08
CA PRO A 130 -41.36 -38.12 -46.13
C PRO A 130 -42.64 -38.24 -46.96
N GLY A 131 -42.65 -39.10 -47.98
CA GLY A 131 -43.86 -39.55 -48.70
C GLY A 131 -44.39 -40.87 -48.13
N PRO A 132 -45.71 -41.15 -48.21
CA PRO A 132 -46.34 -42.28 -47.53
C PRO A 132 -46.16 -43.60 -48.29
N ALA A 133 -46.18 -44.70 -47.52
CA ALA A 133 -46.10 -46.07 -47.99
C ALA A 133 -47.31 -46.49 -48.85
N PRO A 134 -47.14 -47.40 -49.84
CA PRO A 134 -48.28 -48.08 -50.44
C PRO A 134 -48.56 -49.42 -49.74
N SER A 135 -49.83 -49.62 -49.45
CA SER A 135 -50.46 -50.82 -48.88
C SER A 135 -50.47 -51.97 -49.89
N LEU A 136 -50.21 -53.18 -49.38
CA LEU A 136 -50.26 -54.45 -50.08
C LEU A 136 -51.70 -54.87 -50.44
N SER A 137 -51.89 -55.46 -51.61
CA SER A 137 -53.09 -56.23 -52.00
C SER A 137 -52.67 -57.44 -52.84
N HIS A 138 -53.09 -58.64 -52.42
CA HIS A 138 -52.85 -59.96 -53.06
C HIS A 138 -53.94 -60.27 -54.15
N PRO A 139 -54.02 -61.50 -54.74
CA PRO A 139 -53.14 -62.09 -55.77
C PRO A 139 -53.95 -62.56 -57.03
N GLY A 140 -53.28 -62.78 -58.17
CA GLY A 140 -53.89 -63.35 -59.39
C GLY A 140 -52.89 -64.19 -60.19
N PRO A 141 -53.31 -65.23 -60.94
CA PRO A 141 -52.51 -66.43 -61.16
C PRO A 141 -51.53 -66.35 -62.34
N ALA A 142 -50.39 -67.02 -62.13
CA ALA A 142 -49.51 -67.71 -63.09
C ALA A 142 -49.10 -67.00 -64.40
N ALA A 143 -47.89 -66.44 -64.39
CA ALA A 143 -47.01 -66.31 -65.55
C ALA A 143 -45.53 -66.29 -65.06
N PRO A 144 -44.54 -66.66 -65.89
CA PRO A 144 -43.28 -67.23 -65.44
C PRO A 144 -42.43 -66.22 -64.66
N VAL A 145 -41.86 -66.71 -63.56
CA VAL A 145 -40.82 -66.09 -62.75
C VAL A 145 -39.69 -65.57 -63.62
N THR A 146 -39.71 -64.27 -63.89
CA THR A 146 -38.51 -63.49 -64.15
C THR A 146 -37.98 -63.05 -62.78
N PRO A 147 -36.71 -63.31 -62.43
CA PRO A 147 -36.15 -62.81 -61.19
C PRO A 147 -36.12 -61.29 -61.28
N THR A 148 -37.07 -60.63 -60.62
CA THR A 148 -37.11 -59.17 -60.49
C THR A 148 -35.81 -58.69 -59.83
N PRO A 149 -35.01 -57.82 -60.51
CA PRO A 149 -33.76 -57.29 -59.96
C PRO A 149 -33.93 -56.42 -58.70
N GLY A 150 -35.17 -56.03 -58.37
CA GLY A 150 -35.50 -55.13 -57.26
C GLY A 150 -35.28 -55.71 -55.86
N CYS A 151 -35.47 -57.02 -55.68
CA CYS A 151 -35.30 -57.65 -54.36
C CYS A 151 -33.84 -57.63 -53.89
N CYS A 152 -32.91 -57.80 -54.82
CA CYS A 152 -31.47 -57.75 -54.54
C CYS A 152 -30.98 -56.33 -54.24
N THR A 153 -31.59 -55.30 -54.84
CA THR A 153 -31.26 -53.89 -54.54
C THR A 153 -31.76 -53.45 -53.16
N ASP A 154 -32.94 -53.90 -52.75
CA ASP A 154 -33.51 -53.57 -51.44
C ASP A 154 -32.76 -54.26 -50.29
N LEU A 155 -32.35 -55.52 -50.50
CA LEU A 155 -31.49 -56.27 -49.57
C LEU A 155 -30.14 -55.57 -49.38
N ARG A 156 -29.49 -55.17 -50.49
CA ARG A 156 -28.18 -54.49 -50.43
C ARG A 156 -28.27 -53.12 -49.75
N GLY A 157 -29.38 -52.40 -49.94
CA GLY A 157 -29.66 -51.15 -49.23
C GLY A 157 -29.90 -51.34 -47.72
N LEU A 158 -30.56 -52.44 -47.33
CA LEU A 158 -30.71 -52.82 -45.93
C LEU A 158 -29.37 -53.21 -45.29
N GLU A 159 -28.54 -53.99 -45.99
CA GLU A 159 -27.20 -54.38 -45.53
C GLU A 159 -26.32 -53.15 -45.27
N LEU A 160 -26.30 -52.18 -46.20
CA LEU A 160 -25.56 -50.92 -46.02
C LEU A 160 -26.07 -50.10 -44.82
N ARG A 161 -27.39 -50.09 -44.57
CA ARG A 161 -27.94 -49.44 -43.37
C ARG A 161 -27.56 -50.18 -42.09
N VAL A 162 -27.57 -51.51 -42.11
CA VAL A 162 -27.14 -52.32 -40.95
C VAL A 162 -25.67 -52.08 -40.65
N GLN A 163 -24.81 -52.00 -41.67
CA GLN A 163 -23.40 -51.67 -41.51
C GLN A 163 -23.21 -50.26 -40.92
N ARG A 164 -23.89 -49.27 -41.47
CA ARG A 164 -23.84 -47.89 -40.96
C ARG A 164 -24.36 -47.79 -39.52
N ASN A 165 -25.48 -48.45 -39.22
CA ASN A 165 -26.01 -48.51 -37.86
C ASN A 165 -25.04 -49.23 -36.91
N ALA A 166 -24.33 -50.28 -37.37
CA ALA A 166 -23.34 -50.98 -36.56
C ALA A 166 -22.10 -50.12 -36.28
N GLU A 167 -21.68 -49.27 -37.22
CA GLU A 167 -20.64 -48.27 -37.01
C GLU A 167 -21.10 -47.16 -36.04
N GLU A 168 -22.35 -46.70 -36.16
CA GLU A 168 -22.96 -45.73 -35.26
C GLU A 168 -23.09 -46.29 -33.82
N LEU A 169 -23.55 -47.53 -33.67
CA LEU A 169 -23.59 -48.28 -32.40
C LEU A 169 -22.17 -48.56 -31.86
N GLY A 170 -21.18 -48.74 -32.73
CA GLY A 170 -19.78 -48.99 -32.35
C GLY A 170 -19.14 -47.85 -31.55
N HIS A 171 -19.65 -46.63 -31.68
CA HIS A 171 -19.18 -45.47 -30.92
C HIS A 171 -19.92 -45.25 -29.59
N GLU A 172 -20.97 -46.02 -29.28
CA GLU A 172 -21.73 -45.85 -28.04
C GLU A 172 -20.87 -46.11 -26.80
N ALA A 173 -20.09 -47.19 -26.79
CA ALA A 173 -19.21 -47.52 -25.66
C ALA A 173 -18.17 -46.42 -25.38
N PHE A 174 -17.68 -45.74 -26.44
CA PHE A 174 -16.77 -44.60 -26.31
C PHE A 174 -17.48 -43.42 -25.65
N TRP A 175 -18.66 -43.03 -26.14
CA TRP A 175 -19.43 -41.92 -25.58
C TRP A 175 -19.92 -42.19 -24.17
N GLU A 176 -20.32 -43.41 -23.85
CA GLU A 176 -20.65 -43.78 -22.48
C GLU A 176 -19.44 -43.69 -21.54
N GLN A 177 -18.25 -44.06 -22.02
CA GLN A 177 -17.02 -43.91 -21.24
C GLN A 177 -16.68 -42.42 -21.02
N GLU A 178 -16.80 -41.59 -22.05
CA GLU A 178 -16.61 -40.14 -21.93
C GLU A 178 -17.63 -39.50 -20.98
N LEU A 179 -18.90 -39.89 -21.07
CA LEU A 179 -19.93 -39.41 -20.15
C LEU A 179 -19.59 -39.77 -18.69
N ARG A 180 -19.14 -41.01 -18.43
CA ARG A 180 -18.70 -41.42 -17.08
C ARG A 180 -17.50 -40.60 -16.59
N ARG A 181 -16.55 -40.28 -17.47
CA ARG A 181 -15.39 -39.42 -17.15
C ARG A 181 -15.81 -38.01 -16.82
N GLU A 182 -16.71 -37.42 -17.60
CA GLU A 182 -17.26 -36.10 -17.33
C GLU A 182 -18.05 -36.08 -16.02
N GLN A 183 -18.92 -37.06 -15.78
CA GLN A 183 -19.63 -37.18 -14.50
C GLN A 183 -18.68 -37.32 -13.30
N ALA A 184 -17.54 -38.01 -13.46
CA ALA A 184 -16.52 -38.10 -12.42
C ALA A 184 -15.84 -36.74 -12.17
N ARG A 185 -15.49 -36.00 -13.23
CA ARG A 185 -14.94 -34.63 -13.14
C ARG A 185 -15.91 -33.68 -12.49
N GLU A 186 -17.19 -33.75 -12.87
CA GLU A 186 -18.24 -32.97 -12.26
C GLU A 186 -18.36 -33.30 -10.77
N ARG A 187 -18.45 -34.57 -10.38
CA ARG A 187 -18.53 -34.97 -8.96
C ARG A 187 -17.32 -34.48 -8.16
N GLU A 188 -16.13 -34.60 -8.72
CA GLU A 188 -14.90 -34.10 -8.10
C GLU A 188 -14.94 -32.57 -7.94
N GLY A 189 -15.37 -31.85 -8.97
CA GLY A 189 -15.58 -30.40 -8.93
C GLY A 189 -16.59 -29.99 -7.86
N HIS A 190 -17.74 -30.67 -7.80
CA HIS A 190 -18.76 -30.43 -6.78
C HIS A 190 -18.23 -30.72 -5.37
N ALA A 191 -17.49 -31.82 -5.17
CA ALA A 191 -16.88 -32.14 -3.89
C ALA A 191 -15.85 -31.09 -3.45
N ARG A 192 -15.01 -30.61 -4.37
CA ARG A 192 -14.05 -29.52 -4.10
C ARG A 192 -14.75 -28.22 -3.72
N LEU A 193 -15.83 -27.85 -4.43
CA LEU A 193 -16.63 -26.67 -4.10
C LEU A 193 -17.30 -26.81 -2.73
N GLN A 194 -17.86 -27.98 -2.41
CA GLN A 194 -18.44 -28.26 -1.10
C GLN A 194 -17.40 -28.15 0.01
N ALA A 195 -16.21 -28.72 -0.17
CA ALA A 195 -15.12 -28.62 0.79
C ALA A 195 -14.69 -27.17 1.03
N LEU A 196 -14.54 -26.37 -0.03
CA LEU A 196 -14.24 -24.94 0.08
C LEU A 196 -15.36 -24.20 0.81
N SER A 197 -16.63 -24.47 0.48
CA SER A 197 -17.77 -23.84 1.15
C SER A 197 -17.81 -24.16 2.64
N ALA A 198 -17.54 -25.41 3.02
CA ALA A 198 -17.49 -25.84 4.41
C ALA A 198 -16.33 -25.17 5.16
N ALA A 199 -15.14 -25.10 4.56
CA ALA A 199 -14.00 -24.40 5.15
C ALA A 199 -14.29 -22.90 5.33
N THR A 200 -14.91 -22.25 4.34
CA THR A 200 -15.31 -20.84 4.48
C THR A 200 -16.35 -20.63 5.58
N ALA A 201 -17.31 -21.54 5.75
CA ALA A 201 -18.29 -21.48 6.83
C ALA A 201 -17.64 -21.68 8.20
N GLU A 202 -16.66 -22.58 8.31
CA GLU A 202 -15.88 -22.77 9.55
C GLU A 202 -15.10 -21.52 9.92
N HIS A 203 -14.41 -20.90 8.97
CA HIS A 203 -13.69 -19.65 9.21
C HIS A 203 -14.65 -18.52 9.58
N ALA A 204 -15.81 -18.40 8.93
CA ALA A 204 -16.83 -17.43 9.28
C ALA A 204 -17.36 -17.64 10.72
N ALA A 205 -17.60 -18.89 11.12
CA ALA A 205 -18.03 -19.20 12.48
C ALA A 205 -16.94 -18.87 13.53
N ARG A 206 -15.66 -19.13 13.22
CA ARG A 206 -14.54 -18.74 14.09
C ARG A 206 -14.45 -17.23 14.27
N LEU A 207 -14.64 -16.45 13.19
CA LEU A 207 -14.67 -14.99 13.27
C LEU A 207 -15.84 -14.50 14.14
N GLN A 208 -17.04 -15.04 13.92
CA GLN A 208 -18.21 -14.69 14.75
C GLN A 208 -18.01 -15.01 16.24
N ALA A 209 -17.35 -16.13 16.55
CA ALA A 209 -17.02 -16.48 17.93
C ALA A 209 -16.03 -15.49 18.56
N LEU A 210 -15.00 -15.08 17.81
CA LEU A 210 -14.06 -14.05 18.27
C LEU A 210 -14.73 -12.69 18.44
N ASP A 211 -15.61 -12.29 17.52
CA ASP A 211 -16.39 -11.04 17.63
C ASP A 211 -17.30 -11.06 18.87
N ALA A 212 -17.94 -12.21 19.17
CA ALA A 212 -18.75 -12.36 20.36
C ALA A 212 -17.91 -12.27 21.64
N GLN A 213 -16.71 -12.86 21.65
CA GLN A 213 -15.77 -12.74 22.77
C GLN A 213 -15.30 -11.31 22.97
N ALA A 214 -14.97 -10.60 21.88
CA ALA A 214 -14.57 -9.20 21.94
C ALA A 214 -15.67 -8.34 22.58
N ARG A 215 -16.92 -8.48 22.13
CA ARG A 215 -18.07 -7.75 22.69
C ARG A 215 -18.32 -8.09 24.17
N ALA A 216 -18.13 -9.35 24.56
CA ALA A 216 -18.28 -9.75 25.96
C ALA A 216 -17.23 -9.07 26.86
N LEU A 217 -15.96 -9.06 26.43
CA LEU A 217 -14.88 -8.38 27.13
C LEU A 217 -15.09 -6.86 27.16
N GLU A 218 -15.56 -6.27 26.08
CA GLU A 218 -15.91 -4.84 26.04
C GLU A 218 -17.02 -4.52 27.06
N ALA A 219 -18.04 -5.36 27.18
CA ALA A 219 -19.09 -5.20 28.18
C ALA A 219 -18.55 -5.36 29.61
N GLU A 220 -17.66 -6.32 29.85
CA GLU A 220 -16.98 -6.48 31.15
C GLU A 220 -16.14 -5.24 31.52
N LEU A 221 -15.40 -4.68 30.56
CA LEU A 221 -14.63 -3.46 30.75
C LEU A 221 -15.52 -2.24 31.01
N GLN A 222 -16.65 -2.12 30.30
CA GLN A 222 -17.64 -1.07 30.56
C GLN A 222 -18.25 -1.21 31.95
N LEU A 223 -18.62 -2.41 32.37
CA LEU A 223 -19.13 -2.66 33.73
C LEU A 223 -18.05 -2.38 34.79
N ALA A 224 -16.79 -2.72 34.53
CA ALA A 224 -15.68 -2.40 35.42
C ALA A 224 -15.39 -0.89 35.49
N ALA A 225 -15.63 -0.15 34.41
CA ALA A 225 -15.49 1.30 34.36
C ALA A 225 -16.66 2.03 35.06
N GLU A 226 -17.89 1.55 34.91
CA GLU A 226 -19.10 2.10 35.51
C GLU A 226 -19.30 1.65 36.97
N ALA A 227 -18.69 0.53 37.38
CA ALA A 227 -18.69 0.12 38.78
C ALA A 227 -17.94 1.19 39.60
N PRO A 228 -18.59 1.84 40.59
CA PRO A 228 -17.89 2.67 41.55
C PRO A 228 -17.04 1.72 42.38
N GLY A 229 -15.78 1.55 41.97
CA GLY A 229 -14.84 0.76 42.75
C GLY A 229 -14.79 1.33 44.17
N PRO A 230 -14.88 0.51 45.23
CA PRO A 230 -14.58 1.00 46.57
C PRO A 230 -13.21 1.68 46.51
N PRO A 231 -13.00 2.82 47.22
CA PRO A 231 -11.71 3.48 47.21
C PRO A 231 -10.69 2.46 47.68
N SER A 232 -9.96 1.88 46.73
CA SER A 232 -8.97 0.87 47.02
C SER A 232 -8.04 1.50 48.07
N PRO A 233 -7.62 0.78 49.13
CA PRO A 233 -6.68 1.33 50.09
C PRO A 233 -5.43 1.88 49.39
N MET A 234 -5.08 1.36 48.21
CA MET A 234 -4.06 1.89 47.32
C MET A 234 -4.45 3.23 46.68
N ALA A 235 -5.67 3.40 46.17
CA ALA A 235 -6.14 4.69 45.64
C ALA A 235 -6.17 5.77 46.74
N SER A 236 -6.69 5.44 47.93
CA SER A 236 -6.65 6.34 49.10
C SER A 236 -5.22 6.63 49.57
N ALA A 237 -4.31 5.65 49.53
CA ALA A 237 -2.90 5.87 49.80
C ALA A 237 -2.23 6.78 48.76
N THR A 238 -2.51 6.63 47.47
CA THR A 238 -1.99 7.53 46.44
C THR A 238 -2.52 8.95 46.60
N GLU A 239 -3.77 9.11 47.02
CA GLU A 239 -4.36 10.42 47.26
C GLU A 239 -3.73 11.11 48.48
N ARG A 240 -3.47 10.36 49.56
CA ARG A 240 -2.71 10.86 50.72
C ARG A 240 -1.31 11.31 50.34
N LEU A 241 -0.58 10.50 49.57
CA LEU A 241 0.76 10.87 49.08
C LEU A 241 0.75 12.12 48.20
N ARG A 242 -0.28 12.30 47.36
CA ARG A 242 -0.45 13.53 46.56
C ARG A 242 -0.67 14.76 47.46
N GLN A 243 -1.49 14.62 48.49
CA GLN A 243 -1.75 15.69 49.45
C GLN A 243 -0.49 16.05 50.24
N ASP A 244 0.27 15.05 50.71
CA ASP A 244 1.52 15.25 51.43
C ASP A 244 2.57 15.95 50.54
N LEU A 245 2.68 15.56 49.27
CA LEU A 245 3.55 16.22 48.30
C LEU A 245 3.15 17.69 48.08
N ALA A 246 1.86 17.97 47.93
CA ALA A 246 1.36 19.34 47.77
C ALA A 246 1.63 20.21 49.01
N VAL A 247 1.56 19.63 50.21
CA VAL A 247 1.94 20.31 51.46
C VAL A 247 3.45 20.57 51.49
N GLN A 248 4.26 19.58 51.11
CA GLN A 248 5.72 19.72 51.05
C GLN A 248 6.16 20.79 50.04
N GLU A 249 5.50 20.89 48.88
CA GLU A 249 5.76 21.92 47.88
C GLU A 249 5.50 23.33 48.44
N ARG A 250 4.39 23.52 49.16
CA ARG A 250 4.06 24.80 49.80
C ARG A 250 5.10 25.17 50.86
N GLN A 251 5.48 24.23 51.72
CA GLN A 251 6.53 24.44 52.72
C GLN A 251 7.87 24.79 52.06
N SER A 252 8.21 24.14 50.94
CA SER A 252 9.43 24.45 50.19
C SER A 252 9.40 25.87 49.60
N ALA A 253 8.25 26.32 49.09
CA ALA A 253 8.07 27.66 48.55
C ALA A 253 8.13 28.73 49.65
N GLU A 254 7.57 28.47 50.84
CA GLU A 254 7.67 29.37 52.00
C GLU A 254 9.12 29.51 52.47
N VAL A 255 9.86 28.39 52.57
CA VAL A 255 11.28 28.40 52.93
C VAL A 255 12.11 29.14 51.86
N GLN A 256 11.86 28.90 50.58
CA GLN A 256 12.53 29.64 49.50
C GLN A 256 12.22 31.14 49.55
N GLY A 257 10.99 31.52 49.84
CA GLY A 257 10.59 32.92 50.02
C GLY A 257 11.32 33.59 51.19
N SER A 258 11.37 32.92 52.35
CA SER A 258 12.09 33.44 53.51
C SER A 258 13.61 33.53 53.27
N LEU A 259 14.20 32.55 52.59
CA LEU A 259 15.59 32.60 52.16
C LEU A 259 15.85 33.81 51.26
N ALA A 260 15.00 34.05 50.26
CA ALA A 260 15.14 35.19 49.34
C ALA A 260 15.05 36.54 50.07
N LEU A 261 14.17 36.66 51.07
CA LEU A 261 14.09 37.85 51.92
C LEU A 261 15.37 38.07 52.73
N VAL A 262 15.91 37.01 53.34
CA VAL A 262 17.17 37.08 54.10
C VAL A 262 18.34 37.43 53.19
N SER A 263 18.44 36.82 52.00
CA SER A 263 19.46 37.17 51.01
C SER A 263 19.41 38.65 50.62
N ARG A 264 18.21 39.19 50.37
CA ARG A 264 18.06 40.61 50.04
C ARG A 264 18.44 41.54 51.19
N ALA A 265 18.10 41.16 52.43
CA ALA A 265 18.51 41.91 53.62
C ALA A 265 20.03 41.88 53.83
N LEU A 266 20.66 40.73 53.59
CA LEU A 266 22.12 40.58 53.64
C LEU A 266 22.79 41.47 52.60
N GLU A 267 22.36 41.43 51.34
CA GLU A 267 22.92 42.31 50.30
C GLU A 267 22.72 43.80 50.63
N ALA A 268 21.59 44.18 51.25
CA ALA A 268 21.37 45.56 51.68
C ALA A 268 22.32 45.96 52.81
N ALA A 269 22.55 45.06 53.78
CA ALA A 269 23.52 45.27 54.85
C ALA A 269 24.95 45.37 54.31
N GLU A 270 25.34 44.53 53.35
CA GLU A 270 26.63 44.61 52.66
C GLU A 270 26.83 45.95 51.95
N ARG A 271 25.84 46.43 51.21
CA ARG A 271 25.88 47.75 50.55
C ARG A 271 26.01 48.88 51.57
N ALA A 272 25.29 48.80 52.70
CA ALA A 272 25.39 49.79 53.76
C ALA A 272 26.77 49.80 54.43
N LEU A 273 27.36 48.62 54.67
CA LEU A 273 28.72 48.49 55.17
C LEU A 273 29.75 49.05 54.19
N GLN A 274 29.58 48.83 52.89
CA GLN A 274 30.43 49.41 51.85
C GLN A 274 30.33 50.95 51.82
N ALA A 275 29.13 51.51 51.97
CA ALA A 275 28.93 52.96 52.04
C ALA A 275 29.62 53.55 53.28
N GLN A 276 29.43 52.94 54.46
CA GLN A 276 30.12 53.38 55.68
C GLN A 276 31.65 53.29 55.55
N ALA A 277 32.18 52.26 54.87
CA ALA A 277 33.61 52.16 54.61
C ALA A 277 34.12 53.31 53.71
N GLN A 278 33.36 53.67 52.67
CA GLN A 278 33.68 54.83 51.81
C GLN A 278 33.66 56.15 52.59
N GLU A 279 32.63 56.37 53.41
CA GLU A 279 32.55 57.55 54.28
C GLU A 279 33.74 57.62 55.25
N LEU A 280 34.14 56.49 55.85
CA LEU A 280 35.33 56.41 56.70
C LEU A 280 36.61 56.74 55.91
N GLU A 281 36.75 56.27 54.67
CA GLU A 281 37.89 56.63 53.82
C GLU A 281 37.92 58.12 53.47
N GLU A 282 36.77 58.73 53.18
CA GLU A 282 36.63 60.16 52.93
C GLU A 282 37.02 60.98 54.17
N LEU A 283 36.47 60.64 55.34
CA LEU A 283 36.83 61.29 56.60
C LEU A 283 38.32 61.10 56.94
N ASN A 284 38.90 59.93 56.64
CA ASN A 284 40.34 59.71 56.82
C ASN A 284 41.17 60.60 55.89
N ARG A 285 40.72 60.79 54.63
CA ARG A 285 41.36 61.73 53.68
C ARG A 285 41.27 63.17 54.18
N GLU A 286 40.11 63.61 54.65
CA GLU A 286 39.92 64.95 55.22
C GLU A 286 40.79 65.17 56.46
N LEU A 287 40.85 64.19 57.36
CA LEU A 287 41.72 64.24 58.54
C LEU A 287 43.20 64.37 58.14
N ARG A 288 43.66 63.59 57.15
CA ARG A 288 45.02 63.70 56.61
C ARG A 288 45.28 65.08 56.01
N GLN A 289 44.32 65.65 55.28
CA GLN A 289 44.44 67.01 54.73
C GLN A 289 44.54 68.06 55.83
N CYS A 290 43.71 67.96 56.88
CA CYS A 290 43.73 68.89 58.00
C CYS A 290 45.05 68.79 58.78
N ASN A 291 45.52 67.57 59.06
CA ASN A 291 46.84 67.33 59.68
C ASN A 291 47.99 67.89 58.83
N LEU A 292 47.95 67.72 57.51
CA LEU A 292 48.94 68.28 56.60
C LEU A 292 48.92 69.81 56.62
N GLN A 293 47.74 70.44 56.62
CA GLN A 293 47.61 71.90 56.77
C GLN A 293 48.20 72.39 58.09
N GLN A 294 47.91 71.71 59.20
CA GLN A 294 48.50 72.04 60.50
C GLN A 294 50.02 71.91 60.49
N PHE A 295 50.56 70.86 59.88
CA PHE A 295 52.00 70.68 59.73
C PHE A 295 52.64 71.80 58.91
N ILE A 296 52.03 72.21 57.80
CA ILE A 296 52.50 73.32 56.96
C ILE A 296 52.45 74.64 57.76
N GLN A 297 51.41 74.90 58.54
CA GLN A 297 51.33 76.10 59.38
C GLN A 297 52.41 76.13 60.47
N GLN A 298 52.65 74.99 61.13
CA GLN A 298 53.69 74.87 62.16
C GLN A 298 55.11 75.00 61.59
N THR A 299 55.33 74.55 60.35
CA THR A 299 56.65 74.61 59.68
C THR A 299 56.86 75.90 58.88
N GLY A 300 55.78 76.56 58.43
CA GLY A 300 55.80 77.80 57.65
C GLY A 300 55.99 79.09 58.45
N ALA A 301 55.97 79.02 59.79
CA ALA A 301 56.19 80.15 60.70
C ALA A 301 57.67 80.35 61.11
N ALA A 302 58.63 79.85 60.34
CA ALA A 302 60.06 80.08 60.55
C ALA A 302 60.63 81.00 59.46
N LEU A 303 60.24 82.28 59.45
CA LEU A 303 61.09 83.34 58.89
C LEU A 303 62.02 83.86 59.99
N PRO A 304 63.35 83.93 59.78
CA PRO A 304 64.29 84.41 60.79
C PRO A 304 64.08 85.91 61.04
N PRO A 305 64.30 86.40 62.28
CA PRO A 305 64.13 87.82 62.59
C PRO A 305 65.12 88.69 61.79
N PRO A 306 64.70 89.89 61.34
CA PRO A 306 65.57 90.82 60.63
C PRO A 306 66.73 91.32 61.52
N PRO A 307 67.91 91.61 60.94
CA PRO A 307 69.08 92.02 61.71
C PRO A 307 68.86 93.38 62.38
N ARG A 308 69.21 93.48 63.66
CA ARG A 308 69.31 94.75 64.39
C ARG A 308 70.42 95.60 63.76
N PRO A 309 70.21 96.91 63.52
CA PRO A 309 71.30 97.79 63.11
C PRO A 309 72.26 97.98 64.28
N ASP A 310 73.48 97.53 64.06
CA ASP A 310 74.66 97.75 64.88
C ASP A 310 74.96 99.25 64.94
N ARG A 311 74.84 99.87 66.12
CA ARG A 311 75.50 101.15 66.41
C ARG A 311 76.74 100.80 67.21
N GLY A 312 77.86 100.67 66.50
CA GLY A 312 79.13 100.27 67.08
C GLY A 312 79.59 101.21 68.20
N PRO A 313 80.30 100.69 69.22
CA PRO A 313 81.35 101.41 69.94
C PRO A 313 82.60 101.43 69.03
N PRO A 314 83.59 102.33 69.22
CA PRO A 314 84.67 101.99 70.17
C PRO A 314 85.40 103.21 70.76
N GLY A 315 86.25 102.91 71.75
CA GLY A 315 86.96 103.88 72.55
C GLY A 315 87.98 104.74 71.80
N THR A 316 88.35 105.79 72.54
CA THR A 316 89.66 106.41 72.68
C THR A 316 90.79 105.74 71.91
N GLN A 317 91.40 106.59 71.09
CA GLN A 317 92.59 106.41 70.29
C GLN A 317 93.87 106.13 71.12
N TRP A 318 94.89 105.68 70.39
CA TRP A 318 96.34 106.00 70.43
C TRP A 318 97.29 104.78 70.61
N PRO A 319 98.59 104.91 70.27
CA PRO A 319 99.26 104.58 68.99
C PRO A 319 100.38 103.51 69.29
N PRO A 320 101.54 103.43 68.60
CA PRO A 320 101.97 103.92 67.28
C PRO A 320 102.12 102.84 66.21
#